data_AF-A0AA38Q7C6-F1
#
_entry.id   AF-A0AA38Q7C6-F1
#
_cell.length_a   1.000
_cell.length_b   1.000
_cell.length_c   1.000
_cell.angle_alpha   90.00
_cell.angle_beta   90.00
_cell.angle_gamma   90.00
#
_symmetry.space_group_name_H-M   'P 1'
#
loop_
_entity.id
_entity.type
_entity.pdbx_description
1 polymer ?
#
loop_
_entity_poly.entity_id
_entity_poly.type
_entity_poly.pdbx_seq_one_letter_code
_entity_poly.pdbx_strand_id
1 'polypeptide(L)'
;MSALNRSIALAGSGAIGIPILRALLNHPNHPKVVVLTRSGSKKDLPSDLSSATVIPVDYTDVTALTALFKEHNIEVVISTVPPPGYVTAQHALADAAKASGSVKLFVPSEWGVPTEGAKGEGNLFSVKDEVAEYLKSIGLPYTRIFTGLFTSFIPWVIGADAESSAYIQGTGKTPFTTTSEEDIGGFVAHVLTSLPLTSPDLVNASLRIQGQKITLQECARLLNKSIVLVAEGESIPAKTDEEKHFKALVQTQMEGGMASTGWDRRTNREIEGAAGSANKLWEGHVWQTVGSSFA
;
A
#
# COMPACT_ATOMS: atom_id res chain seq x y z
N MET A 1 18.67 -20.19 -11.91
CA MET A 1 17.48 -19.65 -12.57
C MET A 1 17.90 -18.40 -13.32
N SER A 2 17.61 -18.26 -14.61
CA SER A 2 17.88 -17.03 -15.35
C SER A 2 17.10 -15.88 -14.73
N ALA A 3 17.71 -14.71 -14.53
CA ALA A 3 17.00 -13.53 -14.03
C ALA A 3 15.79 -13.24 -14.94
N LEU A 4 14.60 -13.12 -14.34
CA LEU A 4 13.42 -12.62 -15.03
C LEU A 4 13.60 -11.11 -15.19
N ASN A 5 14.14 -10.68 -16.33
CA ASN A 5 14.30 -9.26 -16.63
C ASN A 5 12.92 -8.64 -16.90
N ARG A 6 12.33 -8.03 -15.87
CA ARG A 6 10.98 -7.46 -15.89
C ARG A 6 10.97 -6.00 -16.21
N SER A 7 9.98 -5.57 -17.00
CA SER A 7 9.69 -4.15 -17.21
C SER A 7 8.47 -3.73 -16.39
N ILE A 8 8.67 -2.77 -15.49
CA ILE A 8 7.69 -2.35 -14.49
C ILE A 8 7.42 -0.86 -14.62
N ALA A 9 6.15 -0.47 -14.74
CA ALA A 9 5.73 0.92 -14.56
C ALA A 9 5.29 1.12 -13.10
N LEU A 10 5.83 2.12 -12.43
CA LEU A 10 5.42 2.54 -11.09
C LEU A 10 4.71 3.88 -11.16
N ALA A 11 3.38 3.88 -11.02
CA ALA A 11 2.57 5.08 -11.00
C ALA A 11 2.57 5.70 -9.59
N GLY A 12 3.24 6.84 -9.45
CA GLY A 12 3.38 7.58 -8.21
C GLY A 12 4.69 7.29 -7.45
N SER A 13 5.28 8.35 -6.89
CA SER A 13 6.51 8.34 -6.08
C SER A 13 6.25 8.96 -4.69
N GLY A 14 5.12 8.57 -4.08
CA GLY A 14 4.67 9.01 -2.77
C GLY A 14 5.27 8.22 -1.60
N ALA A 15 4.59 8.24 -0.45
CA ALA A 15 5.02 7.57 0.77
C ALA A 15 5.37 6.09 0.57
N ILE A 16 4.56 5.36 -0.21
CA ILE A 16 4.81 3.94 -0.52
C ILE A 16 5.51 3.70 -1.86
N GLY A 17 5.35 4.62 -2.82
CA GLY A 17 6.03 4.52 -4.13
C GLY A 17 7.55 4.59 -4.01
N ILE A 18 8.08 5.44 -3.11
CA ILE A 18 9.53 5.56 -2.91
C ILE A 18 10.18 4.27 -2.37
N PRO A 19 9.67 3.65 -1.29
CA PRO A 19 10.19 2.37 -0.82
C PRO A 19 10.11 1.25 -1.86
N ILE A 20 9.01 1.17 -2.63
CA ILE A 20 8.88 0.21 -3.74
C ILE A 20 9.94 0.47 -4.82
N LEU A 21 10.10 1.72 -5.25
CA LEU A 21 11.10 2.09 -6.26
C LEU A 21 12.51 1.71 -5.79
N ARG A 22 12.87 2.07 -4.56
CA ARG A 22 14.17 1.76 -3.97
C ARG A 22 14.44 0.27 -3.96
N ALA A 23 13.46 -0.53 -3.53
CA ALA A 23 13.59 -1.98 -3.50
C ALA A 23 13.73 -2.58 -4.92
N LEU A 24 12.97 -2.08 -5.90
CA LEU A 24 13.06 -2.54 -7.29
C LEU A 24 14.43 -2.24 -7.91
N LEU A 25 14.95 -1.01 -7.74
CA LEU A 25 16.25 -0.63 -8.30
C LEU A 25 17.43 -1.41 -7.68
N ASN A 26 17.32 -1.76 -6.39
CA ASN A 26 18.33 -2.52 -5.66
C ASN A 26 18.14 -4.04 -5.74
N HIS A 27 17.10 -4.53 -6.42
CA HIS A 27 16.83 -5.96 -6.48
C HIS A 27 17.88 -6.70 -7.34
N PRO A 28 18.38 -7.88 -6.94
CA PRO A 28 19.41 -8.63 -7.69
C PRO A 28 19.02 -9.01 -9.13
N ASN A 29 17.72 -9.06 -9.43
CA ASN A 29 17.22 -9.33 -10.78
C ASN A 29 17.18 -8.08 -11.69
N HIS A 30 17.51 -6.90 -11.16
CA HIS A 30 17.60 -5.63 -11.88
C HIS A 30 16.46 -5.37 -12.88
N PRO A 31 15.19 -5.34 -12.42
CA PRO A 31 14.07 -5.02 -13.31
C PRO A 31 14.25 -3.61 -13.90
N LYS A 32 13.81 -3.43 -15.15
CA LYS A 32 13.63 -2.09 -15.74
C LYS A 32 12.44 -1.42 -15.05
N VAL A 33 12.65 -0.23 -14.49
CA VAL A 33 11.59 0.54 -13.82
C VAL A 33 11.37 1.87 -14.53
N VAL A 34 10.12 2.16 -14.88
CA VAL A 34 9.66 3.45 -15.39
C VAL A 34 8.72 4.08 -14.38
N VAL A 35 9.11 5.20 -13.81
CA VAL A 35 8.30 5.92 -12.81
C VAL A 35 7.39 6.90 -13.53
N LEU A 36 6.09 6.75 -13.34
CA LEU A 36 5.10 7.70 -13.84
C LEU A 36 4.78 8.72 -12.76
N THR A 37 4.88 10.00 -13.12
CA THR A 37 4.51 11.12 -12.24
C THR A 37 3.43 11.95 -12.90
N ARG A 38 2.62 12.66 -12.12
CA ARG A 38 1.62 13.56 -12.70
C ARG A 38 2.33 14.72 -13.39
N SER A 39 1.86 15.10 -14.58
CA SER A 39 2.27 16.33 -15.27
C SER A 39 2.24 17.55 -14.33
N GLY A 40 3.33 18.30 -14.27
CA GLY A 40 3.49 19.44 -13.36
C GLY A 40 3.81 19.10 -11.90
N SER A 41 4.11 17.83 -11.58
CA SER A 41 4.71 17.47 -10.29
C SER A 41 6.03 18.21 -10.10
N LYS A 42 6.18 18.87 -8.96
CA LYS A 42 7.41 19.59 -8.56
C LYS A 42 8.29 18.78 -7.60
N LYS A 43 7.88 17.56 -7.27
CA LYS A 43 8.58 16.71 -6.31
C LYS A 43 9.59 15.85 -7.06
N ASP A 44 10.86 16.17 -6.87
CA ASP A 44 11.95 15.35 -7.36
C ASP A 44 12.05 14.04 -6.59
N LEU A 45 12.61 13.02 -7.24
CA LEU A 45 12.99 11.81 -6.54
C LEU A 45 14.15 12.09 -5.57
N PRO A 46 14.24 11.34 -4.45
CA PRO A 46 15.43 11.29 -3.63
C PRO A 46 16.70 11.03 -4.48
N SER A 47 17.83 11.60 -4.08
CA SER A 47 19.08 11.55 -4.85
C SER A 47 19.57 10.12 -5.11
N ASP A 48 19.32 9.20 -4.17
CA ASP A 48 19.62 7.76 -4.28
C ASP A 48 18.80 7.04 -5.36
N LEU A 49 17.73 7.67 -5.87
CA LEU A 49 16.84 7.11 -6.90
C LEU A 49 16.91 7.90 -8.22
N SER A 50 17.88 8.80 -8.36
CA SER A 50 18.06 9.66 -9.53
C SER A 50 18.34 8.90 -10.83
N SER A 51 18.73 7.62 -10.75
CA SER A 51 18.92 6.74 -11.91
C SER A 51 17.62 6.21 -12.51
N ALA A 52 16.47 6.41 -11.84
CA ALA A 52 15.18 5.96 -12.35
C ALA A 52 14.74 6.78 -13.56
N THR A 53 14.20 6.11 -14.58
CA THR A 53 13.51 6.81 -15.67
C THR A 53 12.19 7.36 -15.15
N VAL A 54 12.06 8.70 -15.11
CA VAL A 54 10.82 9.38 -14.70
C VAL A 54 10.14 9.99 -15.91
N ILE A 55 8.86 9.67 -16.09
CA ILE A 55 8.04 10.20 -17.19
C ILE A 55 6.82 10.90 -16.60
N PRO A 56 6.66 12.22 -16.82
CA PRO A 56 5.42 12.92 -16.51
C PRO A 56 4.29 12.44 -17.44
N VAL A 57 3.13 12.15 -16.86
CA VAL A 57 1.94 11.69 -17.58
C VAL A 57 0.68 12.41 -17.12
N ASP A 58 -0.30 12.49 -18.01
CA ASP A 58 -1.69 12.70 -17.65
C ASP A 58 -2.33 11.33 -17.37
N TYR A 59 -2.75 11.11 -16.13
CA TYR A 59 -3.41 9.87 -15.72
C TYR A 59 -4.82 9.70 -16.30
N THR A 60 -5.29 10.62 -17.13
CA THR A 60 -6.58 10.52 -17.84
C THR A 60 -6.40 10.22 -19.34
N ASP A 61 -5.18 10.34 -19.88
CA ASP A 61 -4.89 10.09 -21.29
C ASP A 61 -4.53 8.62 -21.54
N VAL A 62 -5.57 7.81 -21.74
CA VAL A 62 -5.44 6.37 -22.04
C VAL A 62 -4.60 6.12 -23.29
N THR A 63 -4.66 6.99 -24.30
CA THR A 63 -3.94 6.78 -25.56
C THR A 63 -2.44 6.96 -25.37
N ALA A 64 -2.03 8.04 -24.70
CA ALA A 64 -0.63 8.28 -24.37
C ALA A 64 -0.06 7.21 -23.44
N LEU A 65 -0.82 6.80 -22.41
CA LEU A 65 -0.42 5.72 -21.50
C LEU A 65 -0.25 4.39 -22.25
N THR A 66 -1.15 4.07 -23.19
CA THR A 66 -1.06 2.86 -24.02
C THR A 66 0.21 2.85 -24.87
N ALA A 67 0.53 3.98 -25.50
CA ALA A 67 1.74 4.13 -26.30
C ALA A 67 2.99 3.96 -25.44
N LEU A 68 3.05 4.61 -24.27
CA LEU A 68 4.14 4.49 -23.31
C LEU A 68 4.33 3.03 -22.86
N PHE A 69 3.26 2.32 -22.50
CA PHE A 69 3.36 0.92 -22.07
C PHE A 69 3.92 0.02 -23.17
N LYS A 70 3.54 0.24 -24.44
CA LYS A 70 4.11 -0.48 -25.59
C LYS A 70 5.58 -0.13 -25.82
N GLU A 71 5.91 1.16 -25.85
CA GLU A 71 7.26 1.66 -26.09
C GLU A 71 8.25 1.11 -25.06
N HIS A 72 7.86 1.08 -23.79
CA HIS A 72 8.72 0.58 -22.72
C HIS A 72 8.60 -0.94 -22.49
N ASN A 73 7.75 -1.64 -23.26
CA ASN A 73 7.40 -3.04 -23.10
C ASN A 73 7.02 -3.38 -21.65
N ILE A 74 6.17 -2.55 -21.03
CA ILE A 74 5.78 -2.72 -19.63
C ILE A 74 4.98 -4.01 -19.48
N GLU A 75 5.39 -4.85 -18.52
CA GLU A 75 4.74 -6.13 -18.19
C GLU A 75 3.94 -6.04 -16.88
N VAL A 76 4.35 -5.16 -15.97
CA VAL A 76 3.67 -4.94 -14.69
C VAL A 76 3.42 -3.45 -14.47
N VAL A 77 2.20 -3.10 -14.09
CA VAL A 77 1.87 -1.74 -13.63
C VAL A 77 1.61 -1.79 -12.13
N ILE A 78 2.35 -1.02 -11.36
CA ILE A 78 2.16 -0.83 -9.93
C ILE A 78 1.58 0.56 -9.70
N SER A 79 0.41 0.63 -9.10
CA SER A 79 -0.27 1.86 -8.75
C SER A 79 -0.05 2.22 -7.29
N THR A 80 0.44 3.43 -7.04
CA THR A 80 0.53 4.03 -5.69
C THR A 80 -0.18 5.39 -5.64
N VAL A 81 -1.09 5.64 -6.61
CA VAL A 81 -1.79 6.91 -6.71
C VAL A 81 -2.72 7.11 -5.50
N PRO A 82 -2.65 8.26 -4.81
CA PRO A 82 -3.56 8.59 -3.73
C PRO A 82 -4.82 9.30 -4.26
N PRO A 83 -5.87 9.49 -3.43
CA PRO A 83 -6.90 10.50 -3.67
C PRO A 83 -6.32 11.93 -3.71
N PRO A 84 -6.99 12.91 -4.36
CA PRO A 84 -8.22 12.79 -5.17
C PRO A 84 -7.93 12.25 -6.59
N GLY A 85 -8.99 11.78 -7.29
CA GLY A 85 -8.87 11.20 -8.64
C GLY A 85 -8.47 9.72 -8.68
N TYR A 86 -8.54 9.05 -7.52
CA TYR A 86 -8.08 7.67 -7.31
C TYR A 86 -8.68 6.64 -8.29
N VAL A 87 -9.99 6.68 -8.51
CA VAL A 87 -10.68 5.74 -9.43
C VAL A 87 -10.36 6.07 -10.88
N THR A 88 -10.56 7.34 -11.28
CA THR A 88 -10.34 7.80 -12.65
C THR A 88 -8.94 7.49 -13.14
N ALA A 89 -7.91 7.79 -12.34
CA ALA A 89 -6.52 7.51 -12.70
C ALA A 89 -6.24 6.02 -12.86
N GLN A 90 -6.79 5.17 -11.99
CA GLN A 90 -6.52 3.74 -12.04
C GLN A 90 -7.31 3.03 -13.13
N HIS A 91 -8.53 3.47 -13.44
CA HIS A 91 -9.28 2.96 -14.59
C HIS A 91 -8.55 3.28 -15.89
N ALA A 92 -8.07 4.51 -16.06
CA ALA A 92 -7.30 4.89 -17.24
C ALA A 92 -5.97 4.12 -17.36
N LEU A 93 -5.25 3.92 -16.24
CA LEU A 93 -4.07 3.05 -16.20
C LEU A 93 -4.40 1.59 -16.57
N ALA A 94 -5.53 1.06 -16.08
CA ALA A 94 -5.98 -0.30 -16.36
C ALA A 94 -6.41 -0.49 -17.82
N ASP A 95 -7.16 0.46 -18.38
CA ASP A 95 -7.54 0.49 -19.80
C ASP A 95 -6.31 0.55 -20.69
N ALA A 96 -5.36 1.44 -20.40
CA ALA A 96 -4.12 1.54 -21.14
C ALA A 96 -3.27 0.27 -21.03
N ALA A 97 -3.19 -0.32 -19.82
CA ALA A 97 -2.51 -1.58 -19.58
C ALA A 97 -3.11 -2.70 -20.44
N LYS A 98 -4.45 -2.82 -20.46
CA LYS A 98 -5.16 -3.80 -21.28
C LYS A 98 -4.93 -3.56 -22.78
N ALA A 99 -5.09 -2.33 -23.24
CA ALA A 99 -4.93 -1.94 -24.65
C ALA A 99 -3.47 -2.07 -25.15
N SER A 100 -2.49 -2.02 -24.25
CA SER A 100 -1.08 -2.20 -24.59
C SER A 100 -0.78 -3.61 -25.12
N GLY A 101 -1.45 -4.63 -24.58
CA GLY A 101 -1.15 -6.04 -24.82
C GLY A 101 0.16 -6.55 -24.18
N SER A 102 1.06 -5.66 -23.75
CA SER A 102 2.31 -6.00 -23.08
C SER A 102 2.12 -6.27 -21.59
N VAL A 103 1.25 -5.50 -20.92
CA VAL A 103 1.00 -5.64 -19.49
C VAL A 103 0.31 -6.98 -19.19
N LYS A 104 0.91 -7.75 -18.27
CA LYS A 104 0.44 -9.07 -17.84
C LYS A 104 -0.12 -9.05 -16.42
N LEU A 105 0.23 -8.05 -15.62
CA LEU A 105 -0.22 -7.93 -14.22
C LEU A 105 -0.40 -6.46 -13.81
N PHE A 106 -1.48 -6.17 -13.10
CA PHE A 106 -1.75 -4.86 -12.50
C PHE A 106 -1.79 -4.96 -10.97
N VAL A 107 -1.10 -4.08 -10.26
CA VAL A 107 -1.12 -3.98 -8.79
C VAL A 107 -1.81 -2.67 -8.42
N PRO A 108 -3.10 -2.68 -8.02
CA PRO A 108 -3.83 -1.47 -7.66
C PRO A 108 -3.34 -0.87 -6.32
N SER A 109 -3.70 0.39 -6.07
CA SER A 109 -3.25 1.19 -4.92
C SER A 109 -3.92 0.80 -3.59
N GLU A 110 -3.72 -0.44 -3.13
CA GLU A 110 -4.34 -1.00 -1.92
C GLU A 110 -3.60 -0.62 -0.62
N TRP A 111 -2.34 -1.03 -0.47
CA TRP A 111 -1.36 -0.60 0.54
C TRP A 111 -1.89 -0.35 1.97
N GLY A 112 -2.83 -1.17 2.44
CA GLY A 112 -3.52 -0.95 3.70
C GLY A 112 -4.19 -2.22 4.23
N VAL A 113 -5.37 -2.05 4.83
CA VAL A 113 -6.19 -3.18 5.32
C VAL A 113 -7.00 -3.80 4.18
N PRO A 114 -7.41 -5.08 4.29
CA PRO A 114 -8.31 -5.73 3.35
C PRO A 114 -9.55 -4.91 3.03
N THR A 115 -9.80 -4.73 1.73
CA THR A 115 -10.92 -3.94 1.19
C THR A 115 -11.95 -4.82 0.49
N GLU A 116 -11.69 -6.12 0.33
CA GLU A 116 -12.59 -7.05 -0.35
C GLU A 116 -13.98 -7.06 0.27
N GLY A 117 -15.00 -6.77 -0.56
CA GLY A 117 -16.39 -6.77 -0.12
C GLY A 117 -16.79 -5.55 0.69
N ALA A 118 -15.96 -4.50 0.76
CA ALA A 118 -16.38 -3.22 1.30
C ALA A 118 -17.59 -2.65 0.51
N LYS A 119 -18.53 -2.02 1.22
CA LYS A 119 -19.73 -1.39 0.67
C LYS A 119 -19.97 -0.02 1.32
N GLY A 120 -20.77 0.81 0.65
CA GLY A 120 -21.17 2.14 1.10
C GLY A 120 -20.61 3.25 0.22
N GLU A 121 -21.46 4.21 -0.13
CA GLU A 121 -21.09 5.42 -0.86
C GLU A 121 -20.17 6.32 -0.01
N GLY A 122 -19.17 6.93 -0.63
CA GLY A 122 -18.19 7.78 0.08
C GLY A 122 -17.20 7.03 0.97
N ASN A 123 -17.32 5.70 1.09
CA ASN A 123 -16.39 4.88 1.86
C ASN A 123 -15.12 4.60 1.04
N LEU A 124 -13.96 5.04 1.55
CA LEU A 124 -12.65 4.83 0.94
C LEU A 124 -12.38 3.35 0.62
N PHE A 125 -12.79 2.42 1.48
CA PHE A 125 -12.56 1.00 1.25
C PHE A 125 -13.40 0.46 0.07
N SER A 126 -14.64 0.94 -0.11
CA SER A 126 -15.48 0.59 -1.26
C SER A 126 -14.87 1.09 -2.57
N VAL A 127 -14.34 2.31 -2.55
CA VAL A 127 -13.66 2.93 -3.70
C VAL A 127 -12.44 2.13 -4.14
N LYS A 128 -11.71 1.52 -3.19
CA LYS A 128 -10.59 0.62 -3.53
C LYS A 128 -11.07 -0.71 -4.10
N ASP A 129 -12.12 -1.29 -3.52
CA ASP A 129 -12.70 -2.55 -4.01
C ASP A 129 -13.27 -2.42 -5.42
N GLU A 130 -13.85 -1.26 -5.76
CA GLU A 130 -14.34 -0.96 -7.12
C GLU A 130 -13.26 -1.10 -8.18
N VAL A 131 -12.03 -0.65 -7.91
CA VAL A 131 -10.91 -0.75 -8.87
C VAL A 131 -10.56 -2.22 -9.13
N ALA A 132 -10.60 -3.08 -8.11
CA ALA A 132 -10.34 -4.51 -8.27
C ALA A 132 -11.45 -5.21 -9.08
N GLU A 133 -12.72 -4.86 -8.83
CA GLU A 133 -13.84 -5.36 -9.63
C GLU A 133 -13.77 -4.88 -11.08
N TYR A 134 -13.31 -3.65 -11.31
CA TYR A 134 -13.10 -3.13 -12.65
C TYR A 134 -11.99 -3.88 -13.40
N LEU A 135 -10.83 -4.10 -12.77
CA LEU A 135 -9.72 -4.90 -13.33
C LEU A 135 -10.19 -6.30 -13.73
N LYS A 136 -11.00 -6.92 -12.87
CA LYS A 136 -11.65 -8.20 -13.15
C LYS A 136 -12.60 -8.13 -14.35
N SER A 137 -13.43 -7.08 -14.44
CA SER A 137 -14.44 -6.92 -15.50
C SER A 137 -13.82 -6.78 -16.90
N ILE A 138 -12.64 -6.16 -17.00
CA ILE A 138 -11.89 -6.02 -18.26
C ILE A 138 -10.96 -7.21 -18.54
N GLY A 139 -10.93 -8.20 -17.64
CA GLY A 139 -10.07 -9.38 -17.76
C GLY A 139 -8.58 -9.03 -17.78
N LEU A 140 -8.15 -8.07 -16.95
CA LEU A 140 -6.74 -7.76 -16.71
C LEU A 140 -6.31 -8.45 -15.40
N PRO A 141 -5.35 -9.39 -15.42
CA PRO A 141 -4.87 -10.02 -14.20
C PRO A 141 -4.34 -8.98 -13.21
N TYR A 142 -4.69 -9.13 -11.94
CA TYR A 142 -4.27 -8.19 -10.90
C TYR A 142 -3.82 -8.89 -9.62
N THR A 143 -3.02 -8.21 -8.81
CA THR A 143 -2.64 -8.64 -7.45
C THR A 143 -2.92 -7.53 -6.47
N ARG A 144 -3.75 -7.77 -5.46
CA ARG A 144 -3.96 -6.83 -4.34
C ARG A 144 -2.93 -7.13 -3.26
N ILE A 145 -2.36 -6.09 -2.66
CA ILE A 145 -1.38 -6.24 -1.58
C ILE A 145 -1.86 -5.45 -0.36
N PHE A 146 -2.13 -6.16 0.73
CA PHE A 146 -2.58 -5.62 2.00
C PHE A 146 -1.46 -5.67 3.01
N THR A 147 -1.13 -4.51 3.56
CA THR A 147 0.08 -4.27 4.35
C THR A 147 -0.23 -3.90 5.80
N GLY A 148 -1.50 -3.62 6.11
CA GLY A 148 -1.89 -2.96 7.36
C GLY A 148 -1.41 -1.51 7.38
N LEU A 149 -1.25 -0.96 8.57
CA LEU A 149 -0.75 0.41 8.74
C LEU A 149 0.76 0.47 8.45
N PHE A 150 1.18 1.48 7.68
CA PHE A 150 2.59 1.82 7.55
C PHE A 150 3.19 2.14 8.91
N THR A 151 4.30 1.51 9.26
CA THR A 151 4.92 1.68 10.58
C THR A 151 5.24 3.15 10.87
N SER A 152 5.72 3.90 9.87
CA SER A 152 6.03 5.33 10.03
C SER A 152 4.81 6.21 10.38
N PHE A 153 3.58 5.74 10.12
CA PHE A 153 2.36 6.50 10.40
C PHE A 153 1.90 6.37 11.86
N ILE A 154 2.47 5.44 12.64
CA ILE A 154 2.05 5.18 14.02
C ILE A 154 2.14 6.45 14.91
N PRO A 155 3.26 7.21 14.94
CA PRO A 155 3.33 8.44 15.74
C PRO A 155 2.24 9.43 15.38
N TRP A 156 1.96 9.61 14.08
CA TRP A 156 0.91 10.50 13.59
C TRP A 156 -0.49 10.04 14.02
N VAL A 157 -0.81 8.75 13.91
CA VAL A 157 -2.12 8.18 14.30
C VAL A 157 -2.45 8.44 15.77
N ILE A 158 -1.43 8.39 16.65
CA ILE A 158 -1.60 8.61 18.10
C ILE A 158 -1.24 10.04 18.55
N GLY A 159 -0.97 10.96 17.61
CA GLY A 159 -0.60 12.35 17.91
C GLY A 159 0.80 12.54 18.54
N ALA A 160 1.60 11.48 18.62
CA ALA A 160 2.92 11.49 19.25
C ALA A 160 4.02 12.14 18.39
N ASP A 161 3.71 12.52 17.16
CA ASP A 161 4.57 13.27 16.24
C ASP A 161 4.62 14.77 16.57
N ALA A 162 3.55 15.30 17.14
CA ALA A 162 3.46 16.70 17.58
C ALA A 162 3.45 16.86 19.10
N GLU A 163 3.03 15.82 19.83
CA GLU A 163 2.78 15.91 21.26
C GLU A 163 3.73 15.07 22.11
N SER A 164 3.81 15.40 23.40
CA SER A 164 4.58 14.64 24.39
C SER A 164 3.94 13.30 24.77
N SER A 165 2.64 13.14 24.52
CA SER A 165 1.85 11.95 24.86
C SER A 165 1.26 11.28 23.63
N ALA A 166 0.88 10.01 23.78
CA ALA A 166 0.09 9.26 22.83
C ALA A 166 -1.40 9.32 23.23
N TYR A 167 -2.24 9.76 22.30
CA TYR A 167 -3.67 9.94 22.47
C TYR A 167 -4.41 8.77 21.84
N ILE A 168 -5.08 7.98 22.66
CA ILE A 168 -5.72 6.71 22.28
C ILE A 168 -7.22 6.82 22.54
N GLN A 169 -8.02 6.65 21.49
CA GLN A 169 -9.46 6.46 21.58
C GLN A 169 -9.78 4.99 21.88
N GLY A 170 -10.73 4.75 22.77
CA GLY A 170 -11.07 3.40 23.23
C GLY A 170 -10.03 2.82 24.20
N THR A 171 -9.85 1.50 24.20
CA THR A 171 -8.91 0.85 25.12
C THR A 171 -7.47 0.89 24.59
N GLY A 172 -7.29 0.90 23.27
CA GLY A 172 -5.99 0.77 22.61
C GLY A 172 -5.32 -0.58 22.81
N LYS A 173 -6.08 -1.58 23.26
CA LYS A 173 -5.60 -2.95 23.53
C LYS A 173 -5.94 -3.93 22.41
N THR A 174 -6.74 -3.54 21.44
CA THR A 174 -7.02 -4.37 20.26
C THR A 174 -5.79 -4.41 19.35
N PRO A 175 -5.27 -5.61 19.01
CA PRO A 175 -4.12 -5.71 18.12
C PRO A 175 -4.48 -5.35 16.67
N PHE A 176 -3.53 -4.72 15.97
CA PHE A 176 -3.61 -4.41 14.54
C PHE A 176 -2.33 -4.84 13.82
N THR A 177 -2.39 -4.90 12.49
CA THR A 177 -1.23 -5.18 11.64
C THR A 177 -0.51 -3.89 11.26
N THR A 178 0.80 -3.86 11.46
CA THR A 178 1.68 -2.85 10.87
C THR A 178 2.82 -3.51 10.09
N THR A 179 3.28 -2.84 9.03
CA THR A 179 4.43 -3.28 8.24
C THR A 179 5.26 -2.06 7.87
N SER A 180 6.58 -2.17 7.99
CA SER A 180 7.48 -1.09 7.59
C SER A 180 7.42 -0.90 6.08
N GLU A 181 7.52 0.34 5.61
CA GLU A 181 7.44 0.58 4.18
C GLU A 181 8.64 0.03 3.41
N GLU A 182 9.79 -0.14 4.08
CA GLU A 182 10.95 -0.86 3.55
C GLU A 182 10.63 -2.34 3.29
N ASP A 183 10.01 -3.03 4.25
CA ASP A 183 9.57 -4.41 4.05
C ASP A 183 8.49 -4.52 2.98
N ILE A 184 7.55 -3.56 2.92
CA ILE A 184 6.54 -3.54 1.85
C ILE A 184 7.24 -3.43 0.49
N GLY A 185 8.17 -2.48 0.33
CA GLY A 185 8.93 -2.31 -0.90
C GLY A 185 9.70 -3.56 -1.29
N GLY A 186 10.43 -4.14 -0.32
CA GLY A 186 11.20 -5.36 -0.51
C GLY A 186 10.35 -6.56 -0.90
N PHE A 187 9.21 -6.76 -0.22
CA PHE A 187 8.28 -7.85 -0.52
C PHE A 187 7.70 -7.71 -1.93
N VAL A 188 7.25 -6.51 -2.29
CA VAL A 188 6.73 -6.20 -3.63
C VAL A 188 7.79 -6.49 -4.69
N ALA A 189 9.02 -5.99 -4.50
CA ALA A 189 10.11 -6.25 -5.42
C ALA A 189 10.43 -7.75 -5.51
N HIS A 190 10.44 -8.47 -4.39
CA HIS A 190 10.70 -9.90 -4.34
C HIS A 190 9.67 -10.70 -5.14
N VAL A 191 8.38 -10.59 -4.82
CA VAL A 191 7.33 -11.39 -5.48
C VAL A 191 7.17 -11.00 -6.95
N LEU A 192 7.22 -9.70 -7.24
CA LEU A 192 7.12 -9.16 -8.60
C LEU A 192 8.40 -9.28 -9.39
N THR A 193 9.50 -9.86 -8.90
CA THR A 193 10.68 -10.20 -9.72
C THR A 193 11.11 -11.66 -9.65
N SER A 194 10.57 -12.44 -8.73
CA SER A 194 10.98 -13.84 -8.52
C SER A 194 9.92 -14.86 -8.93
N LEU A 195 8.62 -14.55 -8.78
CA LEU A 195 7.52 -15.47 -9.15
C LEU A 195 7.07 -15.24 -10.58
N PRO A 196 6.79 -16.25 -11.42
CA PRO A 196 6.19 -16.04 -12.75
C PRO A 196 4.91 -15.18 -12.69
N LEU A 197 4.69 -14.30 -13.68
CA LEU A 197 3.49 -13.44 -13.69
C LEU A 197 2.17 -14.21 -13.87
N THR A 198 2.27 -15.48 -14.29
CA THR A 198 1.15 -16.44 -14.36
C THR A 198 0.97 -17.25 -13.07
N SER A 199 1.76 -16.98 -12.03
CA SER A 199 1.66 -17.69 -10.76
C SER A 199 0.26 -17.53 -10.15
N PRO A 200 -0.34 -18.59 -9.58
CA PRO A 200 -1.57 -18.46 -8.81
C PRO A 200 -1.42 -17.56 -7.58
N ASP A 201 -0.20 -17.34 -7.10
CA ASP A 201 0.09 -16.39 -6.01
C ASP A 201 -0.01 -14.92 -6.46
N LEU A 202 -0.05 -14.64 -7.77
CA LEU A 202 -0.16 -13.29 -8.31
C LEU A 202 -1.49 -13.07 -9.04
N VAL A 203 -1.89 -13.99 -9.91
CA VAL A 203 -3.06 -13.80 -10.78
C VAL A 203 -4.36 -13.79 -9.99
N ASN A 204 -5.00 -12.62 -9.94
CA ASN A 204 -6.26 -12.37 -9.23
C ASN A 204 -6.16 -12.74 -7.73
N ALA A 205 -4.97 -12.54 -7.15
CA ALA A 205 -4.65 -12.92 -5.79
C ALA A 205 -4.67 -11.71 -4.84
N SER A 206 -4.96 -11.99 -3.57
CA SER A 206 -4.81 -11.04 -2.46
C SER A 206 -3.65 -11.47 -1.58
N LEU A 207 -2.56 -10.72 -1.60
CA LEU A 207 -1.39 -10.94 -0.76
C LEU A 207 -1.54 -10.15 0.55
N ARG A 208 -1.59 -10.86 1.67
CA ARG A 208 -1.73 -10.27 3.02
C ARG A 208 -0.40 -10.41 3.74
N ILE A 209 0.30 -9.30 3.95
CA ILE A 209 1.57 -9.28 4.69
C ILE A 209 1.39 -8.69 6.08
N GLN A 210 2.32 -8.99 6.97
CA GLN A 210 2.34 -8.47 8.33
C GLN A 210 3.78 -8.39 8.82
N GLY A 211 4.28 -7.18 9.04
CA GLY A 211 5.56 -7.00 9.73
C GLY A 211 5.44 -7.32 11.22
N GLN A 212 4.43 -6.75 11.87
CA GLN A 212 4.15 -6.95 13.29
C GLN A 212 2.65 -6.88 13.59
N LYS A 213 2.19 -7.68 14.55
CA LYS A 213 0.89 -7.53 15.22
C LYS A 213 1.13 -6.86 16.57
N ILE A 214 0.53 -5.69 16.80
CA ILE A 214 0.81 -4.83 17.95
C ILE A 214 -0.43 -4.03 18.37
N THR A 215 -0.46 -3.51 19.59
CA THR A 215 -1.52 -2.64 20.13
C THR A 215 -1.08 -1.17 20.19
N LEU A 216 -2.03 -0.23 20.21
CA LEU A 216 -1.72 1.21 20.36
C LEU A 216 -0.98 1.50 21.67
N GLN A 217 -1.31 0.78 22.76
CA GLN A 217 -0.60 0.93 24.03
C GLN A 217 0.87 0.46 23.94
N GLU A 218 1.14 -0.64 23.25
CA GLU A 218 2.51 -1.11 23.04
C GLU A 218 3.29 -0.14 22.16
N CYS A 219 2.68 0.40 21.10
CA CYS A 219 3.28 1.46 20.29
C CYS A 219 3.68 2.67 21.14
N ALA A 220 2.78 3.18 22.00
CA ALA A 220 3.07 4.30 22.88
C ALA A 220 4.27 4.02 23.80
N ARG A 221 4.36 2.80 24.37
CA ARG A 221 5.50 2.38 25.19
C ARG A 221 6.80 2.34 24.40
N LEU A 222 6.80 1.75 23.21
CA LEU A 222 7.98 1.69 22.33
C LEU A 222 8.48 3.08 21.91
N LEU A 223 7.56 4.03 21.74
CA LEU A 223 7.87 5.43 21.42
C LEU A 223 8.21 6.28 22.66
N ASN A 224 8.30 5.68 23.86
CA ASN A 224 8.52 6.37 25.14
C ASN A 224 7.50 7.51 25.41
N LYS A 225 6.23 7.29 25.07
CA LYS A 225 5.14 8.25 25.27
C LYS A 225 4.23 7.82 26.42
N SER A 226 3.83 8.78 27.26
CA SER A 226 2.73 8.58 28.20
C SER A 226 1.41 8.40 27.43
N ILE A 227 0.51 7.59 27.98
CA ILE A 227 -0.79 7.30 27.36
C ILE A 227 -1.85 8.24 27.94
N VAL A 228 -2.56 8.93 27.07
CA VAL A 228 -3.79 9.67 27.38
C VAL A 228 -4.95 8.98 26.67
N LEU A 229 -5.88 8.43 27.44
CA LEU A 229 -7.11 7.90 26.87
C LEU A 229 -8.06 9.05 26.55
N VAL A 230 -8.52 9.10 25.30
CA VAL A 230 -9.40 10.15 24.78
C VAL A 230 -10.84 9.68 24.96
N ALA A 231 -11.63 10.50 25.66
CA ALA A 231 -13.05 10.21 25.91
C ALA A 231 -13.89 10.29 24.62
N GLU A 232 -15.07 9.66 24.65
CA GLU A 232 -16.04 9.76 23.56
C GLU A 232 -16.44 11.24 23.35
N GLY A 233 -16.27 11.74 22.12
CA GLY A 233 -16.50 13.16 21.77
C GLY A 233 -15.28 14.06 21.84
N GLU A 234 -14.20 13.63 22.51
CA GLU A 234 -12.89 14.29 22.43
C GLU A 234 -12.08 13.76 21.25
N SER A 235 -11.12 14.56 20.79
CA SER A 235 -10.34 14.23 19.59
C SER A 235 -8.86 14.17 19.83
N ILE A 236 -8.23 13.23 19.13
CA ILE A 236 -6.78 13.14 18.99
C ILE A 236 -6.27 14.49 18.43
N PRO A 237 -5.18 15.05 18.98
CA PRO A 237 -4.56 16.26 18.46
C PRO A 237 -4.26 16.16 16.96
N ALA A 238 -4.68 17.19 16.22
CA ALA A 238 -4.60 17.26 14.77
C ALA A 238 -4.55 18.73 14.33
N LYS A 239 -3.98 19.00 13.15
CA LYS A 239 -3.82 20.35 12.61
C LYS A 239 -5.08 20.83 11.88
N THR A 240 -5.90 19.91 11.38
CA THR A 240 -7.13 20.20 10.66
C THR A 240 -8.26 19.27 11.09
N ASP A 241 -9.51 19.66 10.83
CA ASP A 241 -10.66 18.78 11.06
C ASP A 241 -10.60 17.52 10.20
N GLU A 242 -10.15 17.62 8.95
CA GLU A 242 -9.96 16.46 8.08
C GLU A 242 -8.97 15.45 8.68
N GLU A 243 -7.84 15.95 9.19
CA GLU A 243 -6.82 15.13 9.86
C GLU A 243 -7.39 14.46 11.12
N LYS A 244 -8.15 15.23 11.93
CA LYS A 244 -8.84 14.73 13.11
C LYS A 244 -9.81 13.59 12.79
N HIS A 245 -10.68 13.76 11.79
CA HIS A 245 -11.61 12.72 11.36
C HIS A 245 -10.87 11.48 10.85
N PHE A 246 -9.76 11.67 10.11
CA PHE A 246 -9.00 10.55 9.58
C PHE A 246 -8.26 9.76 10.67
N LYS A 247 -7.63 10.42 11.65
CA LYS A 247 -7.04 9.75 12.82
C LYS A 247 -8.09 8.96 13.60
N ALA A 248 -9.26 9.56 13.84
CA ALA A 248 -10.35 8.90 14.54
C ALA A 248 -10.87 7.67 13.78
N LEU A 249 -11.01 7.77 12.45
CA LEU A 249 -11.38 6.63 11.60
C LEU A 249 -10.37 5.49 11.73
N VAL A 250 -9.07 5.79 11.67
CA VAL A 250 -8.01 4.78 11.78
C VAL A 250 -8.04 4.09 13.15
N GLN A 251 -8.11 4.85 14.26
CA GLN A 251 -8.19 4.25 15.59
C GLN A 251 -9.49 3.47 15.81
N THR A 252 -10.62 3.92 15.23
CA THR A 252 -11.88 3.17 15.25
C THR A 252 -11.76 1.82 14.52
N GLN A 253 -11.08 1.80 13.36
CA GLN A 253 -10.81 0.55 12.65
C GLN A 253 -9.93 -0.39 13.50
N MET A 254 -8.95 0.15 14.22
CA MET A 254 -8.08 -0.64 15.11
C MET A 254 -8.82 -1.21 16.31
N GLU A 255 -9.54 -0.36 17.06
CA GLU A 255 -10.26 -0.79 18.25
C GLU A 255 -11.31 -1.85 17.92
N GLY A 256 -11.96 -1.73 16.74
CA GLY A 256 -12.91 -2.71 16.21
C GLY A 256 -12.28 -3.97 15.58
N GLY A 257 -10.95 -4.13 15.59
CA GLY A 257 -10.24 -5.29 15.03
C GLY A 257 -10.14 -5.32 13.50
N MET A 258 -10.68 -4.32 12.81
CA MET A 258 -10.69 -4.21 11.34
C MET A 258 -9.31 -3.84 10.76
N ALA A 259 -8.35 -3.45 11.61
CA ALA A 259 -6.99 -3.09 11.21
C ALA A 259 -6.01 -4.27 11.11
N SER A 260 -6.50 -5.51 11.10
CA SER A 260 -5.71 -6.71 10.79
C SER A 260 -5.68 -6.97 9.28
N THR A 261 -4.54 -7.40 8.72
CA THR A 261 -4.53 -7.93 7.34
C THR A 261 -5.26 -9.26 7.19
N GLY A 262 -5.64 -9.90 8.30
CA GLY A 262 -6.52 -11.05 8.34
C GLY A 262 -8.01 -10.71 8.27
N TRP A 263 -8.41 -9.44 8.37
CA TRP A 263 -9.82 -9.06 8.37
C TRP A 263 -10.53 -9.42 7.07
N ASP A 264 -11.81 -9.77 7.16
CA ASP A 264 -12.70 -10.01 6.02
C ASP A 264 -13.98 -9.20 6.20
N ARG A 265 -14.18 -8.20 5.33
CA ARG A 265 -15.33 -7.30 5.41
C ARG A 265 -16.64 -7.97 4.99
N ARG A 266 -16.58 -9.09 4.27
CA ARG A 266 -17.75 -9.87 3.86
C ARG A 266 -18.39 -10.60 5.04
N THR A 267 -17.57 -11.16 5.92
CA THR A 267 -18.03 -11.87 7.14
C THR A 267 -17.94 -11.01 8.40
N ASN A 268 -17.33 -9.83 8.31
CA ASN A 268 -17.08 -8.90 9.42
C ASN A 268 -16.31 -9.58 10.57
N ARG A 269 -15.29 -10.39 10.21
CA ARG A 269 -14.46 -11.17 11.14
C ARG A 269 -13.03 -11.30 10.62
N GLU A 270 -12.09 -11.58 11.52
CA GLU A 270 -10.74 -11.99 11.13
C GLU A 270 -10.76 -13.46 10.67
N ILE A 271 -10.17 -13.73 9.50
CA ILE A 271 -9.96 -15.10 9.02
C ILE A 271 -8.73 -15.67 9.72
N GLU A 272 -8.89 -16.83 10.36
CA GLU A 272 -7.79 -17.52 11.04
C GLU A 272 -6.63 -17.81 10.08
N GLY A 273 -5.41 -17.42 10.49
CA GLY A 273 -4.19 -17.61 9.69
C GLY A 273 -4.06 -16.70 8.46
N ALA A 274 -5.01 -15.81 8.18
CA ALA A 274 -4.95 -14.95 6.99
C ALA A 274 -4.01 -13.75 7.15
N ALA A 275 -3.86 -13.22 8.36
CA ALA A 275 -2.93 -12.13 8.65
C ALA A 275 -1.48 -12.57 8.41
N GLY A 276 -0.77 -11.87 7.53
CA GLY A 276 0.60 -12.27 7.15
C GLY A 276 0.69 -13.57 6.35
N SER A 277 -0.41 -14.10 5.81
CA SER A 277 -0.42 -15.37 5.07
C SER A 277 0.50 -15.39 3.83
N ALA A 278 0.83 -14.21 3.29
CA ALA A 278 1.74 -14.04 2.17
C ALA A 278 3.21 -13.90 2.60
N ASN A 279 3.54 -13.73 3.90
CA ASN A 279 4.93 -13.62 4.36
C ASN A 279 5.77 -14.85 3.95
N LYS A 280 5.16 -16.03 3.84
CA LYS A 280 5.80 -17.27 3.36
C LYS A 280 6.37 -17.18 1.94
N LEU A 281 5.91 -16.22 1.13
CA LEU A 281 6.42 -15.99 -0.22
C LEU A 281 7.79 -15.31 -0.22
N TRP A 282 8.25 -14.80 0.93
CA TRP A 282 9.58 -14.23 1.11
C TRP A 282 10.27 -14.92 2.30
N GLU A 283 10.53 -16.22 2.12
CA GLU A 283 11.08 -17.08 3.16
C GLU A 283 12.46 -16.58 3.64
N GLY A 284 12.67 -16.64 4.96
CA GLY A 284 13.90 -16.18 5.61
C GLY A 284 14.01 -14.66 5.80
N HIS A 285 13.05 -13.87 5.28
CA HIS A 285 13.02 -12.43 5.54
C HIS A 285 12.73 -12.12 7.01
N VAL A 286 13.51 -11.21 7.58
CA VAL A 286 13.32 -10.71 8.94
C VAL A 286 12.57 -9.39 8.87
N TRP A 287 11.29 -9.43 9.21
CA TRP A 287 10.40 -8.27 9.17
C TRP A 287 10.76 -7.26 10.27
N GLN A 288 10.78 -5.99 9.92
CA GLN A 288 11.02 -4.91 10.87
C GLN A 288 9.84 -4.80 11.85
N THR A 289 10.20 -4.46 13.08
CA THR A 289 9.26 -4.16 14.16
C THR A 289 9.16 -2.65 14.34
N VAL A 290 8.09 -2.19 15.01
CA VAL A 290 7.95 -0.80 15.46
C VAL A 290 9.19 -0.36 16.26
N GLY A 291 9.72 -1.22 17.12
CA GLY A 291 10.92 -0.93 17.91
C GLY A 291 12.14 -0.68 17.03
N SER A 292 12.41 -1.54 16.04
CA SER A 292 13.56 -1.36 15.13
C SER A 292 13.39 -0.20 14.15
N SER A 293 12.16 0.13 13.76
CA SER A 293 11.90 1.23 12.82
C SER A 293 11.99 2.62 13.46
N PHE A 294 11.96 2.72 14.79
CA PHE A 294 12.07 3.98 15.55
C PHE A 294 13.27 4.01 16.52
N ALA A 295 14.16 3.02 16.46
CA ALA A 295 15.38 2.94 17.27
C ALA A 295 16.47 3.92 16.79
#